data_AF-A0A9R0QD54-F1
#
_entry.id   AF-A0A9R0QD54-F1
#
_cell.length_a   1.000
_cell.length_b   1.000
_cell.length_c   1.000
_cell.angle_alpha   90.00
_cell.angle_beta   90.00
_cell.angle_gamma   90.00
#
_symmetry.space_group_name_H-M   'P 1'
#
loop_
_entity.id
_entity.type
_entity.pdbx_description
1 polymer ?
#
loop_
_entity_poly.entity_id
_entity_poly.type
_entity_poly.pdbx_seq_one_letter_code
_entity_poly.pdbx_strand_id
1 'polypeptide(L)'
;MTSDEREKRHRHNYAHVTTHTAQDWAETFVCELNDTVAEALMRTRQVPPDLPSRTAIQQYLQSKNRLLILGFNSTLTEPVESSGRRGGDQIKEMELKLHPDLKGPLRALCEDESTTVIVLSGSDRSVLDENFGEFNLWLAAEHGMFLRPTDGEWMTTMPEHLNMDWVDSVKHVFEYFTERTPRSHFEHRETSFVWNYKYADVEFGRLQARDMLQHLWTGPISNAAVDVVQGSRSVEVRSVGVTKGAAIDRILGEIVHSKSMVTPIDYVLCIGHFLGK
;
A
#
# COMPACT_ATOMS: atom_id res chain seq x y z
N MET A 1 -38.99 28.71 -25.73
CA MET A 1 -39.61 27.53 -25.09
C MET A 1 -40.99 27.37 -25.67
N THR A 2 -41.22 26.24 -26.31
CA THR A 2 -42.54 25.88 -26.85
C THR A 2 -43.50 25.51 -25.70
N SER A 3 -44.80 25.46 -26.00
CA SER A 3 -45.83 25.10 -24.99
C SER A 3 -45.59 23.70 -24.42
N ASP A 4 -45.28 22.74 -25.28
CA ASP A 4 -45.04 21.35 -24.89
C ASP A 4 -43.81 21.18 -23.99
N GLU A 5 -42.73 21.93 -24.27
CA GLU A 5 -41.54 21.93 -23.43
C GLU A 5 -41.83 22.49 -22.04
N ARG A 6 -42.68 23.53 -21.95
CA ARG A 6 -43.09 24.12 -20.67
C ARG A 6 -43.93 23.15 -19.86
N GLU A 7 -44.89 22.48 -20.49
CA GLU A 7 -45.75 21.52 -19.81
C GLU A 7 -44.97 20.31 -19.31
N LYS A 8 -44.06 19.77 -20.12
CA LYS A 8 -43.21 18.64 -19.74
C LYS A 8 -42.28 18.99 -18.56
N ARG A 9 -41.67 20.18 -18.57
CA ARG A 9 -40.85 20.67 -17.46
C ARG A 9 -41.66 20.92 -16.20
N HIS A 10 -42.86 21.51 -16.33
CA HIS A 10 -43.73 21.74 -15.18
C HIS A 10 -44.14 20.42 -14.52
N ARG A 11 -44.53 19.41 -15.32
CA ARG A 11 -44.90 18.09 -14.82
C ARG A 11 -43.76 17.40 -14.07
N HIS A 12 -42.53 17.46 -14.62
CA HIS A 12 -41.35 16.89 -13.98
C HIS A 12 -41.01 17.61 -12.67
N ASN A 13 -40.98 18.94 -12.67
CA ASN A 13 -40.67 19.72 -11.47
C ASN A 13 -41.75 19.56 -10.39
N TYR A 14 -43.03 19.51 -10.79
CA TYR A 14 -44.13 19.29 -9.86
C TYR A 14 -44.03 17.91 -9.20
N ALA A 15 -43.75 16.85 -9.97
CA ALA A 15 -43.50 15.52 -9.43
C ALA A 15 -42.30 15.54 -8.46
N HIS A 16 -41.18 16.17 -8.84
CA HIS A 16 -40.01 16.26 -7.97
C HIS A 16 -40.32 16.97 -6.64
N VAL A 17 -41.02 18.11 -6.66
CA VAL A 17 -41.34 18.87 -5.44
C VAL A 17 -42.33 18.14 -4.55
N THR A 18 -43.26 17.38 -5.14
CA THR A 18 -44.27 16.63 -4.38
C THR A 18 -43.76 15.32 -3.80
N THR A 19 -42.71 14.71 -4.39
CA THR A 19 -42.12 13.45 -3.89
C THR A 19 -40.85 13.64 -3.06
N HIS A 20 -40.24 14.83 -3.05
CA HIS A 20 -39.06 15.14 -2.25
C HIS A 20 -39.43 16.18 -1.20
N THR A 21 -40.28 15.77 -0.26
CA THR A 21 -40.70 16.67 0.81
C THR A 21 -39.60 16.83 1.86
N ALA A 22 -39.71 17.87 2.69
CA ALA A 22 -38.81 18.03 3.84
C ALA A 22 -38.90 16.85 4.82
N GLN A 23 -40.05 16.17 4.88
CA GLN A 23 -40.24 14.97 5.69
C GLN A 23 -39.48 13.77 5.09
N ASP A 24 -39.61 13.53 3.79
CA ASP A 24 -38.86 12.46 3.10
C ASP A 24 -37.35 12.67 3.24
N TRP A 25 -36.89 13.93 3.13
CA TRP A 25 -35.49 14.27 3.36
C TRP A 25 -35.05 13.96 4.80
N ALA A 26 -35.85 14.34 5.81
CA ALA A 26 -35.52 14.12 7.20
C ALA A 26 -35.50 12.62 7.56
N GLU A 27 -36.46 11.84 7.06
CA GLU A 27 -36.50 10.39 7.25
C GLU A 27 -35.30 9.71 6.58
N THR A 28 -34.98 10.09 5.33
CA THR A 28 -33.80 9.57 4.62
C THR A 28 -32.51 9.91 5.35
N PHE A 29 -32.35 11.17 5.80
CA PHE A 29 -31.18 11.62 6.52
C PHE A 29 -30.97 10.86 7.84
N VAL A 30 -32.04 10.62 8.61
CA VAL A 30 -31.95 9.86 9.86
C VAL A 30 -31.65 8.39 9.61
N CYS A 31 -32.22 7.79 8.57
CA CYS A 31 -31.90 6.42 8.15
C CYS A 31 -30.41 6.29 7.76
N GLU A 32 -29.91 7.17 6.89
CA GLU A 32 -28.49 7.20 6.51
C GLU A 32 -27.58 7.41 7.73
N LEU A 33 -27.97 8.27 8.67
CA LEU A 33 -27.22 8.47 9.91
C LEU A 33 -27.15 7.17 10.73
N ASN A 34 -28.26 6.45 10.88
CA ASN A 34 -28.27 5.18 11.61
C ASN A 34 -27.43 4.10 10.90
N ASP A 35 -27.50 4.04 9.58
CA ASP A 35 -26.70 3.11 8.78
C ASP A 35 -25.20 3.39 8.94
N THR A 36 -24.79 4.67 8.92
CA THR A 36 -23.39 5.05 9.15
C THR A 36 -22.91 4.70 10.56
N VAL A 37 -23.75 4.80 11.59
CA VAL A 37 -23.41 4.35 12.96
C VAL A 37 -23.25 2.83 13.01
N ALA A 38 -24.16 2.08 12.38
CA ALA A 38 -24.06 0.62 12.30
C ALA A 38 -22.78 0.18 11.57
N GLU A 39 -22.45 0.82 10.45
CA GLU A 39 -21.20 0.61 9.74
C GLU A 39 -19.98 0.94 10.61
N ALA A 40 -19.98 2.06 11.33
CA ALA A 40 -18.88 2.46 12.20
C ALA A 40 -18.65 1.44 13.34
N LEU A 41 -19.72 0.92 13.93
CA LEU A 41 -19.66 -0.14 14.94
C LEU A 41 -19.14 -1.46 14.36
N MET A 42 -19.53 -1.81 13.13
CA MET A 42 -18.96 -2.98 12.43
C MET A 42 -17.47 -2.79 12.16
N ARG A 43 -17.02 -1.59 11.78
CA ARG A 43 -15.58 -1.26 11.64
C ARG A 43 -14.83 -1.39 12.97
N THR A 44 -15.46 -1.04 14.09
CA THR A 44 -14.85 -1.16 15.42
C THR A 44 -14.75 -2.63 15.87
N ARG A 45 -15.72 -3.48 15.52
CA ARG A 45 -15.67 -4.93 15.78
C ARG A 45 -14.61 -5.67 14.96
N GLN A 46 -14.11 -5.06 13.90
CA GLN A 46 -13.05 -5.60 13.05
C GLN A 46 -11.63 -5.21 13.50
N VAL A 47 -11.49 -4.44 14.59
CA VAL A 47 -10.17 -4.09 15.14
C VAL A 47 -9.54 -5.35 15.76
N PRO A 48 -8.40 -5.84 15.26
CA PRO A 48 -7.71 -6.98 15.85
C PRO A 48 -7.34 -6.68 17.30
N PRO A 49 -7.33 -7.69 18.20
CA PRO A 49 -6.85 -7.49 19.55
C PRO A 49 -5.39 -7.04 19.56
N ASP A 50 -5.02 -6.26 20.57
CA ASP A 50 -3.65 -5.82 20.77
C ASP A 50 -2.70 -7.02 20.86
N LEU A 51 -1.50 -6.88 20.28
CA LEU A 51 -0.47 -7.91 20.34
C LEU A 51 -0.07 -8.15 21.81
N PRO A 52 -0.17 -9.38 22.35
CA PRO A 52 0.28 -9.69 23.70
C PRO A 52 1.81 -9.69 23.77
N SER A 53 2.39 -8.49 23.90
CA SER A 53 3.83 -8.22 23.78
C SER A 53 4.67 -9.05 24.75
N ARG A 54 4.22 -9.22 26.00
CA ARG A 54 4.91 -10.03 27.02
C ARG A 54 5.05 -11.49 26.59
N THR A 55 3.98 -12.07 26.06
CA THR A 55 3.98 -13.46 25.58
C THR A 55 4.85 -13.59 24.33
N ALA A 56 4.76 -12.65 23.39
CA ALA A 56 5.60 -12.66 22.19
C ALA A 56 7.10 -12.60 22.56
N ILE A 57 7.49 -11.71 23.47
CA ILE A 57 8.87 -11.60 23.97
C ILE A 57 9.31 -12.88 24.69
N GLN A 58 8.44 -13.47 25.52
CA GLN A 58 8.78 -14.70 26.23
C GLN A 58 9.03 -15.87 25.26
N GLN A 59 8.18 -16.02 24.24
CA GLN A 59 8.35 -17.04 23.20
C GLN A 59 9.59 -16.77 22.33
N TYR A 60 9.87 -15.50 22.05
CA TYR A 60 11.10 -15.10 21.38
C TYR A 60 12.34 -15.51 22.19
N LEU A 61 12.39 -15.27 23.50
CA LEU A 61 13.55 -15.66 24.32
C LEU A 61 13.73 -17.18 24.45
N GLN A 62 12.66 -17.97 24.31
CA GLN A 62 12.69 -19.44 24.42
C GLN A 62 13.03 -20.15 23.11
N SER A 63 12.87 -19.47 21.97
CA SER A 63 13.08 -20.03 20.64
C SER A 63 14.56 -20.04 20.24
N LYS A 64 14.92 -21.02 19.42
CA LYS A 64 16.30 -21.25 18.95
C LYS A 64 16.49 -20.84 17.50
N ASN A 65 15.42 -20.68 16.72
CA ASN A 65 15.49 -20.30 15.33
C ASN A 65 14.30 -19.42 14.94
N ARG A 66 14.57 -18.12 14.88
CA ARG A 66 13.55 -17.08 14.86
C ARG A 66 13.52 -16.39 13.52
N LEU A 67 12.32 -16.15 13.02
CA LEU A 67 12.08 -15.41 11.80
C LEU A 67 11.29 -14.14 12.09
N LEU A 68 11.88 -12.99 11.77
CA LEU A 68 11.24 -11.69 11.89
C LEU A 68 10.98 -11.14 10.48
N ILE A 69 9.72 -10.92 10.14
CA ILE A 69 9.27 -10.33 8.88
C ILE A 69 8.74 -8.94 9.18
N LEU A 70 9.42 -7.92 8.68
CA LEU A 70 9.12 -6.53 8.97
C LEU A 70 8.75 -5.79 7.69
N GLY A 71 7.54 -5.22 7.65
CA GLY A 71 7.16 -4.27 6.62
C GLY A 71 7.92 -2.97 6.81
N PHE A 72 8.39 -2.34 5.73
CA PHE A 72 9.01 -1.02 5.84
C PHE A 72 7.95 0.10 5.91
N ASN A 73 7.20 0.26 4.82
CA ASN A 73 6.29 1.38 4.62
C ASN A 73 5.20 1.42 5.71
N SER A 74 5.03 2.60 6.33
CA SER A 74 4.04 2.85 7.40
C SER A 74 4.19 1.94 8.63
N THR A 75 5.34 1.28 8.80
CA THR A 75 5.59 0.35 9.90
C THR A 75 6.90 0.67 10.61
N LEU A 76 8.03 0.67 9.88
CA LEU A 76 9.35 1.06 10.41
C LEU A 76 9.74 2.49 10.04
N THR A 77 8.96 3.13 9.16
CA THR A 77 9.21 4.48 8.68
C THR A 77 8.88 5.51 9.75
N GLU A 78 9.68 6.57 9.80
CA GLU A 78 9.39 7.74 10.63
C GLU A 78 7.98 8.27 10.31
N PRO A 79 7.13 8.54 11.33
CA PRO A 79 5.89 9.26 11.11
C PRO A 79 6.23 10.59 10.44
N VAL A 80 5.68 10.81 9.24
CA VAL A 80 5.70 12.14 8.64
C VAL A 80 4.81 13.01 9.52
N GLU A 81 5.40 13.63 10.55
CA GLU A 81 4.72 14.68 11.27
C GLU A 81 4.33 15.72 10.24
N SER A 82 3.02 15.92 10.07
CA SER A 82 2.49 17.08 9.39
C SER A 82 2.87 18.30 10.23
N SER A 83 4.14 18.69 10.19
CA SER A 83 4.57 19.95 10.75
C SER A 83 3.70 20.98 10.02
N GLY A 84 2.86 21.72 10.76
CA GLY A 84 1.89 22.67 10.20
C GLY A 84 2.53 23.84 9.43
N ARG A 85 3.78 23.70 9.00
CA ARG A 85 4.53 24.63 8.18
C ARG A 85 4.11 24.44 6.73
N ARG A 86 3.05 25.15 6.36
CA ARG A 86 2.72 25.51 4.98
C ARG A 86 4.00 26.08 4.32
N GLY A 87 4.80 25.24 3.66
CA GLY A 87 6.01 25.69 2.97
C GLY A 87 7.21 24.73 2.92
N GLY A 88 7.14 23.54 3.53
CA GLY A 88 8.16 22.51 3.28
C GLY A 88 8.09 21.96 1.86
N ASP A 89 9.24 21.60 1.28
CA ASP A 89 9.32 20.79 0.05
C ASP A 89 8.57 19.47 0.30
N GLN A 90 7.33 19.37 -0.18
CA GLN A 90 6.44 18.21 -0.01
C GLN A 90 7.08 16.91 -0.56
N ILE A 91 8.06 17.04 -1.46
CA ILE A 91 8.85 15.93 -2.02
C ILE A 91 9.75 15.29 -0.93
N LYS A 92 10.29 16.09 0.01
CA LYS A 92 11.11 15.57 1.12
C LYS A 92 10.29 14.82 2.17
N GLU A 93 9.01 15.18 2.34
CA GLU A 93 8.06 14.47 3.20
C GLU A 93 7.63 13.11 2.63
N MET A 94 8.08 12.77 1.43
CA MET A 94 7.84 11.48 0.79
C MET A 94 9.06 10.56 0.81
N GLU A 95 10.23 11.04 1.20
CA GLU A 95 11.41 10.19 1.40
C GLU A 95 11.15 9.27 2.59
N LEU A 96 11.06 7.97 2.32
CA LEU A 96 10.87 6.98 3.36
C LEU A 96 12.18 6.80 4.11
N LYS A 97 12.19 7.19 5.39
CA LYS A 97 13.33 7.03 6.29
C LYS A 97 13.01 6.12 7.45
N LEU A 98 13.96 5.25 7.79
CA LEU A 98 13.91 4.41 8.98
C LEU A 98 13.89 5.31 10.22
N HIS A 99 12.95 5.05 11.13
CA HIS A 99 12.84 5.79 12.38
C HIS A 99 14.15 5.67 13.19
N PRO A 100 14.73 6.79 13.66
CA PRO A 100 16.07 6.79 14.29
C PRO A 100 16.13 5.88 15.53
N ASP A 101 15.08 5.85 16.35
CA ASP A 101 15.02 5.01 17.55
C ASP A 101 14.99 3.50 17.26
N LEU A 102 14.70 3.10 16.01
CA LEU A 102 14.69 1.70 15.61
C LEU A 102 16.07 1.19 15.18
N LYS A 103 17.03 2.07 14.91
CA LYS A 103 18.38 1.67 14.45
C LYS A 103 19.11 0.81 15.48
N GLY A 104 19.05 1.18 16.76
CA GLY A 104 19.68 0.44 17.85
C GLY A 104 19.07 -0.96 18.04
N PRO A 105 17.74 -1.06 18.26
CA PRO A 105 17.05 -2.34 18.37
C PRO A 105 17.21 -3.23 17.13
N LEU A 106 17.11 -2.67 15.92
CA LEU A 106 17.25 -3.43 14.68
C LEU A 106 18.66 -4.00 14.55
N ARG A 107 19.71 -3.24 14.90
CA ARG A 107 21.09 -3.73 14.92
C ARG A 107 21.24 -4.91 15.88
N ALA A 108 20.73 -4.78 17.10
CA ALA A 108 20.80 -5.86 18.09
C ALA A 108 20.09 -7.15 17.62
N LEU A 109 18.98 -7.02 16.89
CA LEU A 109 18.28 -8.17 16.29
C LEU A 109 19.04 -8.80 15.12
N CYS A 110 19.78 -8.01 14.33
CA CYS A 110 20.55 -8.50 13.18
C CYS A 110 21.89 -9.13 13.58
N GLU A 111 22.43 -8.78 14.76
CA GLU A 111 23.65 -9.37 15.31
C GLU A 111 23.41 -10.76 15.95
N ASP A 112 22.15 -11.13 16.21
CA ASP A 112 21.79 -12.45 16.73
C ASP A 112 21.74 -13.50 15.62
N GLU A 113 22.69 -14.43 15.59
CA GLU A 113 22.78 -15.52 14.62
C GLU A 113 21.55 -16.45 14.62
N SER A 114 20.83 -16.53 15.75
CA SER A 114 19.61 -17.33 15.88
C SER A 114 18.36 -16.64 15.33
N THR A 115 18.49 -15.37 14.92
CA THR A 115 17.41 -14.55 14.40
C THR A 115 17.67 -14.18 12.94
N THR A 116 16.78 -14.60 12.04
CA THR A 116 16.78 -14.15 10.65
C THR A 116 15.77 -13.02 10.50
N VAL A 117 16.25 -11.84 10.11
CA VAL A 117 15.43 -10.65 9.87
C VAL A 117 15.23 -10.44 8.38
N ILE A 118 13.98 -10.24 7.96
CA ILE A 118 13.57 -9.91 6.59
C ILE A 118 12.83 -8.59 6.62
N VAL A 119 13.24 -7.63 5.79
CA VAL A 119 12.51 -6.40 5.53
C VAL A 119 11.84 -6.48 4.17
N LEU A 120 10.51 -6.36 4.15
CA LEU A 120 9.68 -6.33 2.96
C LEU A 120 9.16 -4.92 2.70
N SER A 121 9.43 -4.41 1.50
CA SER A 121 8.94 -3.10 1.08
C SER A 121 8.28 -3.14 -0.30
N GLY A 122 7.39 -2.16 -0.53
CA GLY A 122 6.93 -1.85 -1.88
C GLY A 122 7.87 -0.91 -2.62
N SER A 123 8.80 -0.26 -1.92
CA SER A 123 9.75 0.71 -2.48
C SER A 123 10.82 0.06 -3.35
N ASP A 124 11.54 0.90 -4.08
CA ASP A 124 12.70 0.56 -4.89
C ASP A 124 13.90 0.05 -4.06
N ARG A 125 14.91 -0.46 -4.78
CA ARG A 125 16.15 -0.97 -4.19
C ARG A 125 16.97 0.13 -3.53
N SER A 126 17.06 1.31 -4.14
CA SER A 126 17.81 2.46 -3.65
C SER A 126 17.36 2.89 -2.26
N VAL A 127 16.05 3.05 -2.04
CA VAL A 127 15.52 3.45 -0.72
C VAL A 127 15.87 2.41 0.34
N LEU A 128 15.80 1.12 0.01
CA LEU A 128 16.15 0.07 0.96
C LEU A 128 17.66 0.02 1.24
N ASP A 129 18.51 0.22 0.22
CA ASP A 129 19.96 0.28 0.39
C ASP A 129 20.38 1.47 1.27
N GLU A 130 19.79 2.64 1.05
CA GLU A 130 20.06 3.85 1.84
C GLU A 130 19.66 3.69 3.32
N ASN A 131 18.55 3.00 3.59
CA ASN A 131 18.02 2.85 4.95
C ASN A 131 18.59 1.65 5.71
N PHE A 132 18.88 0.56 5.00
CA PHE A 132 19.21 -0.73 5.60
C PHE A 132 20.54 -1.32 5.13
N GLY A 133 21.31 -0.62 4.28
CA GLY A 133 22.59 -1.10 3.75
C GLY A 133 23.62 -1.46 4.81
N GLU A 134 23.56 -0.83 6.00
CA GLU A 134 24.46 -1.11 7.12
C GLU A 134 24.06 -2.33 7.97
N PHE A 135 22.90 -2.93 7.73
CA PHE A 135 22.35 -3.99 8.58
C PHE A 135 22.47 -5.37 7.93
N ASN A 136 22.74 -6.36 8.77
CA ASN A 136 22.88 -7.76 8.42
C ASN A 136 21.52 -8.46 8.28
N LEU A 137 20.74 -8.12 7.24
CA LEU A 137 19.36 -8.59 7.07
C LEU A 137 19.00 -8.87 5.60
N TRP A 138 17.91 -9.61 5.39
CA TRP A 138 17.36 -9.86 4.06
C TRP A 138 16.48 -8.69 3.63
N LEU A 139 16.67 -8.19 2.40
CA LEU A 139 15.86 -7.13 1.83
C LEU A 139 15.03 -7.63 0.67
N ALA A 140 13.77 -7.23 0.61
CA ALA A 140 12.89 -7.48 -0.50
C ALA A 140 12.22 -6.19 -0.97
N ALA A 141 12.60 -5.74 -2.16
CA ALA A 141 12.11 -4.51 -2.80
C ALA A 141 10.98 -4.80 -3.80
N GLU A 142 10.18 -3.78 -4.11
CA GLU A 142 9.05 -3.86 -5.04
C GLU A 142 8.14 -5.08 -4.80
N HIS A 143 7.74 -5.26 -3.54
CA HIS A 143 6.92 -6.38 -3.06
C HIS A 143 7.55 -7.77 -3.29
N GLY A 144 8.88 -7.81 -3.36
CA GLY A 144 9.69 -9.02 -3.51
C GLY A 144 10.10 -9.36 -4.93
N MET A 145 9.99 -8.42 -5.87
CA MET A 145 10.61 -8.57 -7.20
C MET A 145 12.12 -8.61 -7.14
N PHE A 146 12.70 -7.88 -6.20
CA PHE A 146 14.12 -7.90 -5.96
C PHE A 146 14.36 -8.41 -4.56
N LEU A 147 15.32 -9.31 -4.43
CA LEU A 147 15.74 -9.90 -3.17
C LEU A 147 17.23 -9.62 -2.99
N ARG A 148 17.64 -9.21 -1.80
CA ARG A 148 19.03 -9.12 -1.40
C ARG A 148 19.23 -10.01 -0.18
N PRO A 149 19.98 -11.11 -0.29
CA PRO A 149 20.46 -11.83 0.87
C PRO A 149 21.37 -10.95 1.72
N THR A 150 21.57 -11.37 2.96
CA THR A 150 22.34 -10.66 3.99
C THR A 150 23.70 -10.11 3.52
N ASP A 151 24.50 -10.92 2.80
CA ASP A 151 25.82 -10.55 2.25
C ASP A 151 25.85 -10.66 0.72
N GLY A 152 24.69 -10.59 0.07
CA GLY A 152 24.53 -10.84 -1.36
C GLY A 152 24.31 -9.57 -2.18
N GLU A 153 24.41 -9.73 -3.50
CA GLU A 153 23.90 -8.73 -4.45
C GLU A 153 22.39 -8.87 -4.64
N TRP A 154 21.77 -7.81 -5.14
CA TRP A 154 20.37 -7.84 -5.53
C TRP A 154 20.15 -8.87 -6.64
N MET A 155 19.34 -9.88 -6.35
CA MET A 155 18.84 -10.83 -7.32
C MET A 155 17.41 -10.49 -7.72
N THR A 156 17.13 -10.61 -9.01
CA THR A 156 15.80 -10.39 -9.57
C THR A 156 15.04 -11.70 -9.54
N THR A 157 13.86 -11.72 -8.91
CA THR A 157 12.99 -12.91 -8.80
C THR A 157 11.95 -13.00 -9.94
N MET A 158 12.18 -12.23 -11.01
CA MET A 158 11.33 -12.15 -12.19
C MET A 158 11.06 -13.55 -12.79
N PRO A 159 9.82 -13.83 -13.20
CA PRO A 159 9.57 -14.87 -14.19
C PRO A 159 10.27 -14.51 -15.51
N GLU A 160 10.96 -15.46 -16.15
CA GLU A 160 11.76 -15.27 -17.39
C GLU A 160 11.00 -14.69 -18.61
N HIS A 161 9.67 -14.53 -18.51
CA HIS A 161 8.79 -14.10 -19.60
C HIS A 161 7.87 -12.94 -19.22
N LEU A 162 8.33 -12.03 -18.35
CA LEU A 162 7.52 -10.88 -18.00
C LEU A 162 7.40 -9.90 -19.17
N ASN A 163 6.18 -9.72 -19.66
CA ASN A 163 5.84 -8.72 -20.68
C ASN A 163 5.73 -7.32 -20.01
N MET A 164 6.53 -6.36 -20.49
CA MET A 164 6.57 -4.97 -20.03
C MET A 164 6.02 -3.97 -21.06
N ASP A 165 5.30 -4.43 -22.09
CA ASP A 165 4.74 -3.59 -23.16
C ASP A 165 3.69 -2.59 -22.64
N TRP A 166 3.15 -2.83 -21.44
CA TRP A 166 2.17 -1.99 -20.77
C TRP A 166 2.79 -0.75 -20.11
N VAL A 167 4.11 -0.76 -19.82
CA VAL A 167 4.82 0.25 -19.01
C VAL A 167 4.64 1.66 -19.58
N ASP A 168 4.98 1.85 -20.85
CA ASP A 168 4.87 3.16 -21.49
C ASP A 168 3.42 3.63 -21.52
N SER A 169 2.48 2.74 -21.83
CA SER A 169 1.07 3.11 -21.94
C SER A 169 0.47 3.48 -20.58
N VAL A 170 0.85 2.78 -19.50
CA VAL A 170 0.44 3.13 -18.13
C VAL A 170 1.08 4.44 -17.67
N LYS A 171 2.35 4.67 -18.00
CA LYS A 171 3.06 5.92 -17.71
C LYS A 171 2.31 7.13 -18.28
N HIS A 172 1.89 7.08 -19.54
CA HIS A 172 1.13 8.17 -20.16
C HIS A 172 -0.19 8.46 -19.42
N VAL A 173 -0.89 7.41 -18.95
CA VAL A 173 -2.11 7.60 -18.15
C VAL A 173 -1.77 8.27 -16.82
N PHE A 174 -0.72 7.82 -16.13
CA PHE A 174 -0.31 8.39 -14.84
C PHE A 174 0.14 9.85 -14.96
N GLU A 175 0.89 10.19 -15.99
CA GLU A 175 1.29 11.57 -16.32
C GLU A 175 0.05 12.44 -16.54
N TYR A 176 -0.88 12.00 -17.40
CA TYR A 176 -2.12 12.72 -17.69
C TYR A 176 -2.93 13.03 -16.43
N PHE A 177 -3.10 12.05 -15.53
CA PHE A 177 -3.85 12.26 -14.29
C PHE A 177 -3.09 13.07 -13.25
N THR A 178 -1.75 13.03 -13.28
CA THR A 178 -0.90 13.84 -12.40
C THR A 178 -0.98 15.32 -12.76
N GLU A 179 -0.90 15.66 -14.05
CA GLU A 179 -0.97 17.04 -14.53
C GLU A 179 -2.29 17.75 -14.16
N ARG A 180 -3.40 17.01 -14.17
CA ARG A 180 -4.74 17.54 -13.87
C ARG A 180 -5.16 17.41 -12.40
N THR A 181 -4.34 16.78 -11.57
CA THR A 181 -4.65 16.58 -10.14
C THR A 181 -3.60 17.29 -9.30
N PRO A 182 -3.83 18.56 -8.91
CA PRO A 182 -2.88 19.32 -8.12
C PRO A 182 -2.45 18.57 -6.86
N ARG A 183 -1.14 18.58 -6.58
CA ARG A 183 -0.51 17.89 -5.43
C ARG A 183 -0.59 16.37 -5.45
N SER A 184 -1.03 15.78 -6.56
CA SER A 184 -0.71 14.38 -6.84
C SER A 184 0.68 14.26 -7.45
N HIS A 185 1.24 13.06 -7.39
CA HIS A 185 2.48 12.70 -8.06
C HIS A 185 2.41 11.23 -8.45
N PHE A 186 3.24 10.82 -9.40
CA PHE A 186 3.52 9.42 -9.59
C PHE A 186 5.01 9.12 -9.41
N GLU A 187 5.26 7.91 -8.95
CA GLU A 187 6.57 7.32 -8.79
C GLU A 187 6.70 6.20 -9.84
N HIS A 188 7.73 6.30 -10.68
CA HIS A 188 8.12 5.24 -11.60
C HIS A 188 9.19 4.40 -10.94
N ARG A 189 8.88 3.13 -10.68
CA ARG A 189 9.83 2.12 -10.21
C ARG A 189 10.20 1.20 -11.37
N GLU A 190 11.07 0.24 -11.13
CA GLU A 190 11.58 -0.62 -12.21
C GLU A 190 10.51 -1.59 -12.75
N THR A 191 9.61 -2.05 -11.88
CA THR A 191 8.59 -3.05 -12.24
C THR A 191 7.16 -2.62 -11.90
N SER A 192 7.01 -1.39 -11.39
CA SER A 192 5.73 -0.89 -10.89
C SER A 192 5.61 0.62 -11.03
N PHE A 193 4.36 1.09 -11.07
CA PHE A 193 4.02 2.50 -11.02
C PHE A 193 3.10 2.76 -9.84
N VAL A 194 3.34 3.84 -9.10
CA VAL A 194 2.46 4.26 -8.02
C VAL A 194 2.05 5.71 -8.23
N TRP A 195 0.75 5.95 -8.34
CA TRP A 195 0.18 7.28 -8.31
C TRP A 195 -0.37 7.55 -6.93
N ASN A 196 0.00 8.68 -6.36
CA ASN A 196 -0.35 9.05 -4.99
C ASN A 196 -1.01 10.43 -4.99
N TYR A 197 -2.15 10.48 -4.32
CA TYR A 197 -2.98 11.68 -4.20
C TYR A 197 -3.24 12.03 -2.73
N LYS A 198 -2.36 11.61 -1.81
CA LYS A 198 -2.46 11.86 -0.36
C LYS A 198 -2.55 13.36 -0.02
N TYR A 199 -1.85 14.20 -0.77
CA TYR A 199 -1.80 15.65 -0.57
C TYR A 199 -2.74 16.44 -1.50
N ALA A 200 -3.40 15.75 -2.43
CA ALA A 200 -4.45 16.34 -3.24
C ALA A 200 -5.72 16.56 -2.40
N ASP A 201 -6.66 17.33 -2.94
CA ASP A 201 -7.98 17.38 -2.35
C ASP A 201 -8.59 15.97 -2.26
N VAL A 202 -9.21 15.66 -1.12
CA VAL A 202 -9.62 14.31 -0.75
C VAL A 202 -10.71 13.76 -1.67
N GLU A 203 -11.68 14.60 -2.03
CA GLU A 203 -12.83 14.21 -2.83
C GLU A 203 -12.46 14.22 -4.31
N PHE A 204 -11.78 15.29 -4.76
CA PHE A 204 -11.28 15.40 -6.12
C PHE A 204 -10.27 14.31 -6.46
N GLY A 205 -9.31 14.03 -5.58
CA GLY A 205 -8.33 12.97 -5.76
C GLY A 205 -8.97 11.58 -5.86
N ARG A 206 -10.05 11.32 -5.10
CA ARG A 206 -10.80 10.07 -5.18
C ARG A 206 -11.56 9.94 -6.51
N LEU A 207 -12.17 11.03 -6.99
CA LEU A 207 -12.81 11.05 -8.32
C LEU A 207 -11.78 10.79 -9.41
N GLN A 208 -10.63 11.48 -9.35
CA GLN A 208 -9.55 11.31 -10.31
C GLN A 208 -8.96 9.89 -10.29
N ALA A 209 -8.84 9.27 -9.11
CA ALA A 209 -8.44 7.87 -8.98
C ALA A 209 -9.42 6.92 -9.67
N ARG A 210 -10.73 7.12 -9.49
CA ARG A 210 -11.77 6.30 -10.12
C ARG A 210 -11.72 6.41 -11.64
N ASP A 211 -11.61 7.63 -12.15
CA ASP A 211 -11.56 7.88 -13.59
C ASP A 211 -10.25 7.32 -14.19
N MET A 212 -9.13 7.39 -13.46
CA MET A 212 -7.87 6.73 -13.82
C MET A 212 -8.02 5.22 -13.94
N LEU A 213 -8.61 4.57 -12.94
CA LEU A 213 -8.83 3.12 -12.95
C LEU A 213 -9.66 2.71 -14.17
N GLN A 214 -10.70 3.47 -14.50
CA GLN A 214 -11.50 3.23 -15.69
C GLN A 214 -10.66 3.35 -16.97
N HIS A 215 -9.86 4.42 -17.11
CA HIS A 215 -8.97 4.60 -18.27
C HIS A 215 -7.97 3.45 -18.42
N LEU A 216 -7.35 3.02 -17.31
CA LEU A 216 -6.44 1.88 -17.27
C LEU A 216 -7.17 0.62 -17.79
N TRP A 217 -8.29 0.25 -17.18
CA TRP A 217 -9.03 -0.98 -17.52
C TRP A 217 -9.56 -1.00 -18.94
N THR A 218 -9.98 0.14 -19.49
CA THR A 218 -10.48 0.21 -20.87
C THR A 218 -9.38 0.31 -21.92
N GLY A 219 -8.14 0.58 -21.50
CA GLY A 219 -7.03 0.84 -22.41
C GLY A 219 -5.85 -0.09 -22.15
N PRO A 220 -4.75 0.44 -21.57
CA PRO A 220 -3.43 -0.19 -21.62
C PRO A 220 -3.31 -1.52 -20.87
N ILE A 221 -4.15 -1.74 -19.85
CA ILE A 221 -4.06 -2.93 -19.00
C ILE A 221 -5.16 -3.96 -19.27
N SER A 222 -6.05 -3.69 -20.24
CA SER A 222 -7.19 -4.55 -20.57
C SER A 222 -6.79 -6.01 -20.89
N ASN A 223 -5.62 -6.19 -21.52
CA ASN A 223 -5.07 -7.50 -21.90
C ASN A 223 -3.63 -7.71 -21.38
N ALA A 224 -3.15 -6.85 -20.48
CA ALA A 224 -1.80 -6.95 -19.94
C ALA A 224 -1.78 -7.84 -18.68
N ALA A 225 -0.68 -8.53 -18.46
CA ALA A 225 -0.46 -9.35 -17.26
C ALA A 225 -0.07 -8.47 -16.05
N VAL A 226 -0.97 -7.57 -15.65
CA VAL A 226 -0.77 -6.63 -14.54
C VAL A 226 -1.89 -6.69 -13.51
N ASP A 227 -1.52 -6.46 -12.25
CA ASP A 227 -2.42 -6.27 -11.14
C ASP A 227 -2.51 -4.77 -10.80
N VAL A 228 -3.72 -4.30 -10.53
CA VAL A 228 -3.97 -2.95 -10.02
C VAL A 228 -4.31 -3.03 -8.54
N VAL A 229 -3.54 -2.35 -7.71
CA VAL A 229 -3.72 -2.30 -6.26
C VAL A 229 -4.18 -0.90 -5.88
N GLN A 230 -5.42 -0.80 -5.41
CA GLN A 230 -5.97 0.46 -4.91
C GLN A 230 -5.68 0.60 -3.42
N GLY A 231 -4.84 1.57 -3.06
CA GLY A 231 -4.60 1.99 -1.69
C GLY A 231 -5.63 3.03 -1.22
N SER A 232 -5.51 3.46 0.04
CA SER A 232 -6.40 4.47 0.62
C SER A 232 -6.28 5.85 -0.07
N ARG A 233 -5.07 6.20 -0.50
CA ARG A 233 -4.71 7.46 -1.20
C ARG A 233 -3.74 7.23 -2.35
N SER A 234 -3.75 6.05 -2.94
CA SER A 234 -2.85 5.69 -4.04
C SER A 234 -3.46 4.65 -4.98
N VAL A 235 -2.94 4.60 -6.19
CA VAL A 235 -3.20 3.54 -7.18
C VAL A 235 -1.85 3.01 -7.62
N GLU A 236 -1.63 1.72 -7.46
CA GLU A 236 -0.41 1.04 -7.90
C GLU A 236 -0.73 0.08 -9.04
N VAL A 237 0.08 0.10 -10.10
CA VAL A 237 0.06 -0.89 -11.18
C VAL A 237 1.37 -1.65 -11.14
N ARG A 238 1.29 -2.97 -11.08
CA ARG A 238 2.45 -3.86 -11.00
C ARG A 238 2.19 -5.13 -11.80
N SER A 239 3.22 -5.90 -12.09
CA SER A 239 3.08 -7.19 -12.76
C SER A 239 2.24 -8.20 -11.96
N VAL A 240 1.52 -9.07 -12.67
CA VAL A 240 0.73 -10.16 -12.05
C VAL A 240 1.62 -11.09 -11.23
N GLY A 241 1.11 -11.51 -10.07
CA GLY A 241 1.78 -12.51 -9.21
C GLY A 241 2.90 -11.93 -8.34
N VAL A 242 3.15 -10.63 -8.46
CA VAL A 242 4.08 -9.89 -7.61
C VAL A 242 3.35 -9.49 -6.34
N THR A 243 3.50 -10.27 -5.27
CA THR A 243 2.86 -9.98 -3.99
C THR A 243 3.83 -10.25 -2.84
N LYS A 244 3.67 -9.52 -1.73
CA LYS A 244 4.46 -9.75 -0.51
C LYS A 244 4.32 -11.20 0.01
N GLY A 245 3.15 -11.83 -0.18
CA GLY A 245 2.93 -13.23 0.20
C GLY A 245 3.78 -14.18 -0.65
N ALA A 246 3.67 -14.07 -1.98
CA ALA A 246 4.48 -14.86 -2.90
C ALA A 246 5.99 -14.62 -2.71
N ALA A 247 6.38 -13.39 -2.36
CA ALA A 247 7.74 -13.06 -2.00
C ALA A 247 8.21 -13.80 -0.75
N ILE A 248 7.42 -13.81 0.33
CA ILE A 248 7.76 -14.55 1.56
C ILE A 248 7.99 -16.02 1.25
N ASP A 249 7.12 -16.67 0.47
CA ASP A 249 7.27 -18.09 0.11
C ASP A 249 8.59 -18.36 -0.62
N ARG A 250 8.98 -17.47 -1.56
CA ARG A 250 10.26 -17.57 -2.27
C ARG A 250 11.45 -17.37 -1.35
N ILE A 251 11.41 -16.33 -0.52
CA ILE A 251 12.50 -16.00 0.41
C ILE A 251 12.70 -17.13 1.42
N LEU A 252 11.62 -17.72 1.93
CA LEU A 252 11.69 -18.91 2.79
C LEU A 252 12.35 -20.08 2.06
N GLY A 253 11.98 -20.31 0.80
CA GLY A 253 12.65 -21.29 -0.06
C GLY A 253 14.16 -21.05 -0.16
N GLU A 254 14.57 -19.83 -0.45
CA GLU A 254 16.00 -19.44 -0.55
C GLU A 254 16.73 -19.54 0.79
N ILE A 255 16.11 -19.17 1.91
CA ILE A 255 16.72 -19.28 3.24
C ILE A 255 16.97 -20.76 3.59
N VAL A 256 16.01 -21.64 3.29
CA VAL A 256 16.15 -23.08 3.55
C VAL A 256 17.31 -23.68 2.74
N HIS A 257 17.45 -23.29 1.46
CA HIS A 257 18.52 -23.76 0.58
C HIS A 257 19.89 -23.18 0.96
N SER A 258 19.97 -21.86 1.17
CA SER A 258 21.24 -21.15 1.42
C SER A 258 21.83 -21.44 2.80
N LYS A 259 21.00 -21.52 3.85
CA LYS A 259 21.48 -21.77 5.22
C LYS A 259 21.60 -23.26 5.57
N SER A 260 21.28 -24.18 4.64
CA SER A 260 21.22 -25.63 4.93
C SER A 260 20.55 -25.90 6.28
N MET A 261 19.36 -25.32 6.49
CA MET A 261 18.77 -25.20 7.82
C MET A 261 18.66 -26.55 8.52
N VAL A 262 19.49 -26.75 9.56
CA VAL A 262 19.51 -27.98 10.36
C VAL A 262 18.38 -27.98 11.39
N THR A 263 17.90 -26.80 11.78
CA THR A 263 16.84 -26.60 12.78
C THR A 263 15.61 -25.95 12.14
N PRO A 264 14.39 -26.42 12.45
CA PRO A 264 13.17 -25.79 11.98
C PRO A 264 12.97 -24.41 12.63
N ILE A 265 12.25 -23.52 11.96
CA ILE A 265 11.84 -22.23 12.51
C ILE A 265 10.79 -22.49 13.61
N ASP A 266 11.07 -22.05 14.83
CA ASP A 266 10.21 -22.27 16.00
C ASP A 266 9.54 -20.97 16.50
N TYR A 267 9.89 -19.82 15.90
CA TYR A 267 9.24 -18.54 16.17
C TYR A 267 9.13 -17.70 14.88
N VAL A 268 7.93 -17.16 14.63
CA VAL A 268 7.68 -16.24 13.51
C VAL A 268 6.94 -15.01 14.03
N LEU A 269 7.48 -13.82 13.74
CA LEU A 269 6.79 -12.55 13.97
C LEU A 269 6.73 -11.77 12.67
N CYS A 270 5.52 -11.46 12.22
CA CYS A 270 5.26 -10.67 11.03
C CYS A 270 4.57 -9.37 11.42
N ILE A 271 5.19 -8.23 11.11
CA ILE A 271 4.65 -6.89 11.41
C ILE A 271 4.61 -6.11 10.10
N GLY A 272 3.47 -5.49 9.80
CA GLY A 272 3.36 -4.65 8.62
C GLY A 272 2.02 -3.94 8.53
N HIS A 273 2.00 -2.85 7.79
CA HIS A 273 0.75 -2.26 7.32
C HIS A 273 0.25 -3.06 6.11
N PHE A 274 -0.85 -3.79 6.30
CA PHE A 274 -1.51 -4.57 5.26
C PHE A 274 -2.73 -3.81 4.74
N LEU A 275 -2.93 -3.84 3.42
CA LEU A 275 -4.18 -3.37 2.83
C LEU A 275 -5.31 -4.29 3.31
N GLY A 276 -6.37 -3.71 3.86
CA GLY A 276 -7.59 -4.44 4.15
C GLY A 276 -8.18 -5.00 2.86
N LYS A 277 -8.63 -6.26 2.89
CA LYS A 277 -9.42 -6.86 1.81
C LYS A 277 -10.83 -6.29 1.79
#